data_AF-A0AA42NQY2-F1
#
_entry.id   AF-A0AA42NQY2-F1
#
_cell.length_a   1.000
_cell.length_b   1.000
_cell.length_c   1.000
_cell.angle_alpha   90.00
_cell.angle_beta   90.00
_cell.angle_gamma   90.00
#
_symmetry.space_group_name_H-M   'P 1'
#
loop_
_entity.id
_entity.type
_entity.pdbx_description
1 polymer ?
#
loop_
_entity_poly.entity_id
_entity_poly.type
_entity_poly.pdbx_seq_one_letter_code
_entity_poly.pdbx_strand_id
1 'polypeptide(L)'
;MRDPRTLTQTCKAGPRAWALALLALLPLPALADCATDSALAVAFMDSYLELIDSRSEQPVEAWLKEQPLAAPVLVEGYITERDRGLAVDPELGWGMDLLLDAQDSPDEGFEPYRCEANGLLQLQGKDWPEFKLAVRLVDTAEGRKVGAAGRINLNEAERAPR
;
A
#
# COMPACT_ATOMS: atom_id res chain seq x y z
N MET A 1 -20.63 -86.36 12.01
CA MET A 1 -19.22 -86.81 12.11
C MET A 1 -18.38 -85.66 12.65
N ARG A 2 -17.73 -85.90 13.81
CA ARG A 2 -16.53 -85.27 14.43
C ARG A 2 -16.33 -83.73 14.42
N ASP A 3 -16.37 -83.15 15.63
CA ASP A 3 -15.57 -82.04 16.20
C ASP A 3 -14.05 -82.45 16.28
N PRO A 4 -13.00 -81.64 16.64
CA PRO A 4 -12.98 -80.29 17.28
C PRO A 4 -11.84 -79.30 16.90
N ARG A 5 -11.92 -78.08 17.50
CA ARG A 5 -10.89 -77.11 18.03
C ARG A 5 -9.43 -77.30 17.56
N THR A 6 -8.62 -76.27 17.26
CA THR A 6 -8.09 -75.20 18.15
C THR A 6 -7.04 -74.40 17.34
N LEU A 7 -6.86 -73.09 17.58
CA LEU A 7 -5.57 -72.46 17.93
C LEU A 7 -5.67 -70.92 17.91
N THR A 8 -5.38 -70.38 19.09
CA THR A 8 -5.07 -68.99 19.45
C THR A 8 -3.97 -68.35 18.60
N GLN A 9 -4.15 -67.08 18.22
CA GLN A 9 -3.02 -66.15 18.19
C GLN A 9 -3.45 -64.72 18.54
N THR A 10 -2.94 -64.26 19.67
CA THR A 10 -2.97 -62.89 20.19
C THR A 10 -1.91 -62.04 19.47
N CYS A 11 -2.28 -60.86 18.97
CA CYS A 11 -1.30 -59.79 18.70
C CYS A 11 -1.84 -58.42 19.16
N LYS A 12 -1.35 -58.02 20.34
CA LYS A 12 -0.99 -56.68 20.80
C LYS A 12 -1.69 -55.48 20.15
N ALA A 13 -2.48 -54.78 20.98
CA ALA A 13 -2.71 -53.36 20.87
C ALA A 13 -1.38 -52.60 20.90
N GLY A 14 -1.09 -51.83 19.84
CA GLY A 14 -0.11 -50.75 19.86
C GLY A 14 -0.87 -49.42 19.94
N PRO A 15 -0.52 -48.50 20.85
CA PRO A 15 -1.15 -47.19 20.89
C PRO A 15 -0.70 -46.40 19.66
N ARG A 16 -1.59 -46.24 18.68
CA ARG A 16 -1.37 -45.26 17.63
C ARG A 16 -1.57 -43.88 18.26
N ALA A 17 -0.42 -43.27 18.53
CA ALA A 17 -0.27 -41.91 19.01
C ALA A 17 -1.21 -40.99 18.22
N TRP A 18 -2.01 -40.24 18.97
CA TRP A 18 -2.81 -39.15 18.46
C TRP A 18 -1.84 -38.08 18.00
N ALA A 19 -1.62 -37.97 16.70
CA ALA A 19 -0.94 -36.82 16.13
C ALA A 19 -1.89 -35.62 16.27
N LEU A 20 -1.79 -34.93 17.40
CA LEU A 20 -2.31 -33.57 17.55
C LEU A 20 -1.52 -32.69 16.59
N ALA A 21 -2.07 -32.49 15.39
CA ALA A 21 -1.68 -31.39 14.53
C ALA A 21 -2.18 -30.10 15.20
N LEU A 22 -1.37 -29.53 16.10
CA LEU A 22 -1.51 -28.11 16.45
C LEU A 22 -1.14 -27.32 15.19
N LEU A 23 -2.15 -26.93 14.40
CA LEU A 23 -2.02 -25.81 13.50
C LEU A 23 -1.73 -24.58 14.37
N ALA A 24 -0.46 -24.21 14.48
CA ALA A 24 -0.09 -22.91 14.99
C ALA A 24 -0.60 -21.87 13.97
N LEU A 25 -1.76 -21.29 14.22
CA LEU A 25 -2.14 -20.00 13.65
C LEU A 25 -1.20 -18.95 14.25
N LEU A 26 -0.02 -18.83 13.64
CA LEU A 26 0.77 -17.62 13.82
C LEU A 26 -0.02 -16.47 13.18
N PRO A 27 -0.26 -15.35 13.89
CA PRO A 27 -0.77 -14.16 13.23
C PRO A 27 0.23 -13.79 12.14
N LEU A 28 -0.26 -13.45 10.95
CA LEU A 28 0.54 -12.95 9.83
C LEU A 28 0.58 -11.42 9.94
N PRO A 29 1.50 -10.80 10.73
CA PRO A 29 1.54 -9.35 10.91
C PRO A 29 1.70 -8.62 9.57
N ALA A 30 2.50 -9.18 8.66
CA ALA A 30 2.77 -8.57 7.36
C ALA A 30 1.54 -8.39 6.45
N LEU A 31 0.51 -9.25 6.58
CA LEU A 31 -0.72 -9.12 5.77
C LEU A 31 -1.67 -8.07 6.36
N ALA A 32 -1.71 -7.94 7.69
CA ALA A 32 -2.55 -6.94 8.36
C ALA A 32 -2.02 -5.52 8.14
N ASP A 33 -0.70 -5.35 8.12
CA ASP A 33 -0.05 -4.06 7.84
C ASP A 33 -0.30 -3.61 6.40
N CYS A 34 -0.20 -4.53 5.43
CA CYS A 34 -0.47 -4.23 4.01
C CYS A 34 -1.92 -3.76 3.77
N ALA A 35 -2.91 -4.42 4.35
CA ALA A 35 -4.32 -4.00 4.18
C ALA A 35 -4.58 -2.62 4.80
N THR A 36 -4.01 -2.37 5.98
CA THR A 36 -4.17 -1.10 6.69
C THR A 36 -3.46 0.04 5.97
N ASP A 37 -2.19 -0.16 5.59
CA ASP A 37 -1.40 0.84 4.86
C ASP A 37 -2.02 1.15 3.49
N SER A 38 -2.54 0.14 2.78
CA SER A 38 -3.23 0.34 1.50
C SER A 38 -4.48 1.20 1.67
N ALA A 39 -5.27 0.97 2.73
CA ALA A 39 -6.44 1.78 2.99
C ALA A 39 -6.09 3.24 3.28
N LEU A 40 -4.99 3.49 4.02
CA LEU A 40 -4.49 4.85 4.28
C LEU A 40 -3.99 5.52 2.99
N ALA A 41 -3.26 4.81 2.15
CA ALA A 41 -2.77 5.33 0.87
C ALA A 41 -3.93 5.67 -0.08
N VAL A 42 -4.90 4.77 -0.23
CA VAL A 42 -6.09 5.02 -1.05
C VAL A 42 -6.88 6.21 -0.52
N ALA A 43 -7.15 6.27 0.79
CA ALA A 43 -7.87 7.40 1.37
C ALA A 43 -7.16 8.74 1.15
N PHE A 44 -5.83 8.76 1.25
CA PHE A 44 -5.04 9.95 0.97
C PHE A 44 -5.13 10.36 -0.51
N MET A 45 -4.95 9.42 -1.44
CA MET A 45 -4.96 9.71 -2.87
C MET A 45 -6.36 10.06 -3.39
N ASP A 46 -7.41 9.37 -2.95
CA ASP A 46 -8.79 9.70 -3.32
C ASP A 46 -9.18 11.09 -2.79
N SER A 47 -8.74 11.47 -1.58
CA SER A 47 -8.93 12.83 -1.06
C SER A 47 -8.16 13.89 -1.87
N TYR A 48 -7.02 13.52 -2.46
CA TYR A 48 -6.31 14.41 -3.38
C TYR A 48 -7.05 14.58 -4.71
N LEU A 49 -7.65 13.51 -5.23
CA LEU A 49 -8.50 13.61 -6.44
C LEU A 49 -9.69 14.53 -6.23
N GLU A 50 -10.33 14.47 -5.05
CA GLU A 50 -11.40 15.41 -4.68
C GLU A 50 -10.93 16.88 -4.70
N LEU A 51 -9.70 17.16 -4.24
CA LEU A 51 -9.13 18.51 -4.28
C LEU A 51 -9.02 19.01 -5.73
N ILE A 52 -8.43 18.21 -6.63
CA ILE A 52 -8.17 18.63 -8.01
C ILE A 52 -9.45 18.65 -8.87
N ASP A 53 -10.40 17.74 -8.64
CA ASP A 53 -11.68 17.72 -9.34
C ASP A 53 -12.60 18.88 -8.91
N SER A 54 -12.57 19.25 -7.63
CA SER A 54 -13.34 20.39 -7.12
C SER A 54 -12.92 21.75 -7.70
N ARG A 55 -11.82 21.79 -8.49
CA ARG A 55 -11.19 23.02 -9.01
C ARG A 55 -10.91 24.02 -7.90
N SER A 56 -10.52 23.51 -6.74
CA SER A 56 -10.13 24.33 -5.60
C SER A 56 -9.01 25.29 -6.00
N GLU A 57 -9.09 26.54 -5.54
CA GLU A 57 -8.00 27.50 -5.66
C GLU A 57 -6.93 27.29 -4.56
N GLN A 58 -7.15 26.34 -3.63
CA GLN A 58 -6.21 26.04 -2.57
C GLN A 58 -4.90 25.47 -3.17
N PRO A 59 -3.74 26.05 -2.85
CA PRO A 59 -2.45 25.47 -3.24
C PRO A 59 -2.28 24.08 -2.64
N VAL A 60 -1.75 23.13 -3.42
CA VAL A 60 -1.52 21.75 -2.96
C VAL A 60 -0.66 21.70 -1.70
N GLU A 61 0.35 22.58 -1.54
CA GLU A 61 1.14 22.60 -0.30
C GLU A 61 0.35 23.04 0.94
N ALA A 62 -0.71 23.84 0.76
CA ALA A 62 -1.59 24.25 1.85
C ALA A 62 -2.49 23.09 2.25
N TRP A 63 -3.09 22.42 1.26
CA TRP A 63 -3.87 21.21 1.49
C TRP A 63 -3.05 20.11 2.18
N LEU A 64 -1.81 19.87 1.72
CA LEU A 64 -0.90 18.87 2.32
C LEU A 64 -0.60 19.17 3.80
N LYS A 65 -0.52 20.44 4.21
CA LYS A 65 -0.30 20.81 5.62
C LYS A 65 -1.51 20.56 6.51
N GLU A 66 -2.70 20.57 5.92
CA GLU A 66 -3.98 20.35 6.62
C GLU A 66 -4.40 18.88 6.60
N GLN A 67 -3.86 18.10 5.66
CA GLN A 67 -4.22 16.70 5.44
C GLN A 67 -3.68 15.80 6.57
N PRO A 68 -4.54 15.20 7.42
CA PRO A 68 -4.12 14.35 8.55
C PRO A 68 -3.26 13.15 8.14
N LEU A 69 -3.44 12.64 6.92
CA LEU A 69 -2.70 11.50 6.38
C LEU A 69 -1.35 11.87 5.76
N ALA A 70 -1.03 13.16 5.61
CA ALA A 70 0.27 13.61 5.10
C ALA A 70 1.31 13.63 6.23
N ALA A 71 2.46 12.99 6.02
CA ALA A 71 3.61 13.15 6.89
C ALA A 71 4.30 14.50 6.60
N PRO A 72 4.92 15.15 7.60
CA PRO A 72 5.68 16.39 7.38
C PRO A 72 6.73 16.28 6.27
N VAL A 73 7.40 15.12 6.16
CA VAL A 73 8.40 14.85 5.12
C VAL A 73 7.82 14.87 3.70
N LEU A 74 6.55 14.50 3.51
CA LEU A 74 5.88 14.59 2.22
C LEU A 74 5.67 16.06 1.83
N VAL A 75 5.25 16.89 2.79
CA VAL A 75 5.04 18.34 2.57
C VAL A 75 6.35 19.02 2.18
N GLU A 76 7.42 18.75 2.92
CA GLU A 76 8.76 19.28 2.64
C GLU A 76 9.28 18.81 1.27
N GLY A 77 9.10 17.53 0.96
CA GLY A 77 9.47 16.94 -0.33
C GLY A 77 8.69 17.57 -1.49
N TYR A 78 7.39 17.79 -1.32
CA TYR A 78 6.54 18.42 -2.33
C TYR A 78 7.02 19.85 -2.65
N ILE A 79 7.21 20.68 -1.62
CA ILE A 79 7.70 22.06 -1.78
C ILE A 79 9.05 22.06 -2.49
N THR A 80 9.96 21.19 -2.05
CA THR A 80 11.31 21.09 -2.64
C THR A 80 11.26 20.70 -4.12
N GLU A 81 10.50 19.67 -4.47
CA GLU A 81 10.44 19.19 -5.87
C GLU A 81 9.70 20.19 -6.76
N ARG A 82 8.62 20.82 -6.28
CA ARG A 82 7.92 21.89 -6.99
C ARG A 82 8.86 23.06 -7.29
N ASP A 83 9.55 23.57 -6.27
CA ASP A 83 10.46 24.71 -6.42
C ASP A 83 11.61 24.39 -7.38
N ARG A 84 12.10 23.13 -7.34
CA ARG A 84 13.07 22.64 -8.31
C ARG A 84 12.52 22.65 -9.74
N GLY A 85 11.27 22.23 -9.93
CA GLY A 85 10.60 22.29 -11.23
C GLY A 85 10.50 23.71 -11.75
N LEU A 86 10.02 24.64 -10.91
CA LEU A 86 9.89 26.07 -11.25
C LEU A 86 11.24 26.74 -11.55
N ALA A 87 12.33 26.27 -10.93
CA ALA A 87 13.67 26.73 -11.26
C ALA A 87 14.16 26.26 -12.65
N VAL A 88 13.63 25.14 -13.16
CA VAL A 88 13.93 24.64 -14.51
C VAL A 88 13.03 25.29 -15.55
N ASP A 89 11.72 25.34 -15.28
CA ASP A 89 10.72 25.99 -16.12
C ASP A 89 9.76 26.81 -15.23
N PRO A 90 9.89 28.15 -15.21
CA PRO A 90 9.04 29.00 -14.37
C PRO A 90 7.55 29.01 -14.76
N GLU A 91 7.20 28.61 -15.98
CA GLU A 91 5.81 28.60 -16.46
C GLU A 91 5.13 27.24 -16.20
N LEU A 92 5.84 26.15 -16.46
CA LEU A 92 5.27 24.80 -16.43
C LEU A 92 5.75 23.95 -15.24
N GLY A 93 6.83 24.34 -14.58
CA GLY A 93 7.50 23.51 -13.58
C GLY A 93 7.95 22.18 -14.20
N TRP A 94 7.39 21.07 -13.68
CA TRP A 94 7.65 19.74 -14.24
C TRP A 94 6.70 19.34 -15.39
N GLY A 95 5.69 20.16 -15.69
CA GLY A 95 4.67 19.83 -16.70
C GLY A 95 3.80 18.62 -16.33
N MET A 96 3.71 18.31 -15.04
CA MET A 96 2.98 17.16 -14.51
C MET A 96 2.61 17.38 -13.04
N ASP A 97 1.63 16.60 -12.57
CA ASP A 97 1.28 16.50 -11.17
C ASP A 97 2.32 15.66 -10.41
N LEU A 98 2.84 16.20 -9.31
CA LEU A 98 3.92 15.57 -8.55
C LEU A 98 3.47 14.42 -7.67
N LEU A 99 2.24 14.46 -7.17
CA LEU A 99 1.69 13.39 -6.32
C LEU A 99 1.19 12.22 -7.17
N LEU A 100 0.74 12.49 -8.40
CA LEU A 100 0.32 11.46 -9.34
C LEU A 100 1.46 10.93 -10.22
N ASP A 101 2.54 11.68 -10.36
CA ASP A 101 3.59 11.44 -11.37
C ASP A 101 3.02 11.29 -12.79
N ALA A 102 1.96 12.05 -13.11
CA ALA A 102 1.25 12.03 -14.39
C ALA A 102 0.61 13.39 -14.72
N GLN A 103 0.02 13.53 -15.90
CA GLN A 103 -0.78 14.71 -16.29
C GLN A 103 -2.28 14.51 -16.05
N ASP A 104 -2.75 13.27 -16.16
CA ASP A 104 -4.15 12.88 -15.96
C ASP A 104 -4.28 11.98 -14.72
N SER A 105 -5.52 11.67 -14.33
CA SER A 105 -5.87 10.82 -13.19
C SER A 105 -7.02 9.87 -13.53
N PRO A 106 -7.19 8.76 -12.80
CA PRO A 106 -8.42 7.97 -12.83
C PRO A 106 -9.61 8.78 -12.29
N ASP A 107 -10.79 8.63 -12.88
CA ASP A 107 -12.01 9.34 -12.47
C ASP A 107 -12.67 8.69 -11.25
N GLU A 108 -12.54 7.37 -11.10
CA GLU A 108 -13.17 6.62 -9.99
C GLU A 108 -12.23 6.40 -8.80
N GLY A 109 -11.06 7.03 -8.83
CA GLY A 109 -10.04 6.96 -7.79
C GLY A 109 -9.22 5.68 -7.83
N PHE A 110 -8.63 5.33 -6.68
CA PHE A 110 -7.60 4.29 -6.58
C PHE A 110 -8.06 3.06 -5.81
N GLU A 111 -7.51 1.92 -6.18
CA GLU A 111 -7.57 0.69 -5.40
C GLU A 111 -6.18 0.09 -5.16
N PRO A 112 -6.00 -0.72 -4.10
CA PRO A 112 -4.72 -1.37 -3.83
C PRO A 112 -4.33 -2.34 -4.95
N TYR A 113 -3.10 -2.26 -5.45
CA TYR A 113 -2.58 -3.21 -6.44
C TYR A 113 -1.56 -4.17 -5.83
N ARG A 114 -0.54 -3.64 -5.14
CA ARG A 114 0.51 -4.45 -4.52
C ARG A 114 1.12 -3.75 -3.33
N CYS A 115 1.42 -4.51 -2.28
CA CYS A 115 2.31 -4.07 -1.21
C CYS A 115 3.74 -4.55 -1.47
N GLU A 116 4.69 -3.66 -1.25
CA GLU A 116 6.12 -3.93 -1.31
C GLU A 116 6.75 -3.81 0.08
N ALA A 117 8.07 -4.01 0.15
CA ALA A 117 8.79 -3.87 1.41
C ALA A 117 8.84 -2.41 1.88
N ASN A 118 9.10 -2.22 3.18
CA ASN A 118 9.38 -0.91 3.78
C ASN A 118 8.23 0.12 3.61
N GLY A 119 6.98 -0.35 3.60
CA GLY A 119 5.80 0.51 3.51
C GLY A 119 5.56 1.11 2.12
N LEU A 120 6.29 0.68 1.09
CA LEU A 120 6.00 1.03 -0.30
C LEU A 120 4.80 0.22 -0.79
N LEU A 121 3.91 0.88 -1.51
CA LEU A 121 2.69 0.35 -2.07
C LEU A 121 2.56 0.81 -3.52
N GLN A 122 1.96 -0.03 -4.33
CA GLN A 122 1.47 0.32 -5.65
C GLN A 122 -0.05 0.34 -5.60
N LEU A 123 -0.65 1.44 -6.04
CA LEU A 123 -2.07 1.60 -6.29
C LEU A 123 -2.34 1.49 -7.79
N GLN A 124 -3.60 1.26 -8.15
CA GLN A 124 -4.07 1.37 -9.53
C GLN A 124 -5.38 2.15 -9.62
N GLY A 125 -5.64 2.79 -10.76
CA GLY A 125 -6.95 3.40 -11.01
C GLY A 125 -8.07 2.35 -11.06
N LYS A 126 -9.23 2.65 -10.47
CA LYS A 126 -10.41 1.75 -10.50
C LYS A 126 -10.98 1.62 -11.91
N ASP A 127 -11.07 2.74 -12.61
CA ASP A 127 -11.55 2.89 -13.99
C ASP A 127 -10.40 2.91 -15.03
N TRP A 128 -9.16 3.06 -14.56
CA TRP A 128 -7.95 3.01 -15.39
C TRP A 128 -6.88 2.09 -14.76
N PRO A 129 -7.00 0.76 -14.89
CA PRO A 129 -6.10 -0.19 -14.23
C PRO A 129 -4.63 -0.09 -14.66
N GLU A 130 -4.34 0.42 -15.86
CA GLU A 130 -2.98 0.68 -16.35
C GLU A 130 -2.32 1.87 -15.64
N PHE A 131 -3.11 2.80 -15.10
CA PHE A 131 -2.59 3.89 -14.26
C PHE A 131 -2.08 3.29 -12.95
N LYS A 132 -0.76 3.22 -12.79
CA LYS A 132 -0.11 2.76 -11.55
C LYS A 132 0.46 3.95 -10.80
N LEU A 133 0.37 3.91 -9.48
CA LEU A 133 0.92 4.95 -8.62
C LEU A 133 1.66 4.33 -7.42
N ALA A 134 2.90 4.77 -7.21
CA ALA A 134 3.69 4.38 -6.05
C ALA A 134 3.46 5.35 -4.88
N VAL A 135 3.20 4.80 -3.70
CA VAL A 135 2.98 5.54 -2.44
C VAL A 135 3.74 4.85 -1.31
N ARG A 136 4.36 5.61 -0.41
CA ARG A 136 5.05 5.05 0.77
C ARG A 136 4.48 5.62 2.06
N LEU A 137 4.14 4.71 2.97
CA LEU A 137 3.80 5.03 4.35
C LEU A 137 5.06 5.02 5.22
N VAL A 138 5.16 6.01 6.10
CA VAL A 138 6.24 6.17 7.08
C VAL A 138 5.67 6.22 8.49
N ASP A 139 6.48 5.82 9.46
CA ASP A 139 6.11 5.92 10.87
C ASP A 139 6.28 7.37 11.35
N THR A 140 5.27 7.88 12.03
CA THR A 140 5.31 9.19 12.70
C THR A 140 4.90 9.02 14.17
N ALA A 141 5.10 10.07 14.99
CA ALA A 141 4.63 10.06 16.37
C ALA A 141 3.10 9.89 16.48
N GLU A 142 2.36 10.22 15.42
CA GLU A 142 0.91 10.18 15.33
C GLU A 142 0.39 8.93 14.58
N GLY A 143 1.28 7.99 14.24
CA GLY A 143 0.96 6.76 13.51
C GLY A 143 1.51 6.74 12.08
N ARG A 144 1.00 5.82 11.26
CA ARG A 144 1.39 5.66 9.85
C ARG A 144 0.81 6.81 9.01
N LYS A 145 1.65 7.46 8.21
CA LYS A 145 1.24 8.55 7.30
C LYS A 145 1.96 8.44 5.96
N VAL A 146 1.42 9.07 4.92
CA VAL A 146 2.04 9.11 3.60
C VAL A 146 3.26 10.02 3.63
N GLY A 147 4.44 9.44 3.39
CA GLY A 147 5.72 10.15 3.36
C GLY A 147 6.32 10.32 1.96
N ALA A 148 5.82 9.56 0.98
CA ALA A 148 6.24 9.62 -0.41
C ALA A 148 5.07 9.25 -1.32
N ALA A 149 4.94 9.91 -2.48
CA ALA A 149 3.92 9.61 -3.48
C ALA A 149 4.37 10.15 -4.83
N GLY A 150 4.11 9.39 -5.91
CA GLY A 150 4.43 9.80 -7.27
C GLY A 150 5.92 10.14 -7.41
N ARG A 151 6.23 11.42 -7.66
CA ARG A 151 7.61 11.90 -7.79
C ARG A 151 8.28 12.25 -6.45
N ILE A 152 7.48 12.50 -5.41
CA ILE A 152 7.94 13.05 -4.14
C ILE A 152 8.56 11.96 -3.27
N ASN A 153 9.81 12.16 -2.86
CA ASN A 153 10.56 11.28 -1.95
C ASN A 153 10.69 9.81 -2.42
N LEU A 154 10.47 9.55 -3.71
CA LEU A 154 10.68 8.26 -4.36
C LEU A 154 11.78 8.39 -5.40
N ASN A 155 12.70 7.42 -5.41
CA ASN A 155 13.69 7.30 -6.48
C ASN A 155 13.04 6.68 -7.74
N GLU A 156 13.69 6.81 -8.90
CA GLU A 156 13.11 6.36 -10.17
C GLU A 156 12.77 4.86 -10.21
N ALA A 157 13.50 4.02 -9.49
CA ALA A 157 13.24 2.58 -9.46
C ALA A 157 12.05 2.20 -8.59
N GLU A 158 11.61 3.08 -7.68
CA GLU A 158 10.45 2.90 -6.81
C GLU A 158 9.15 3.43 -7.44
N ARG A 159 9.28 4.32 -8.43
CA ARG A 159 8.14 4.92 -9.12
C ARG A 159 7.40 3.88 -9.95
N ALA A 160 6.10 4.10 -10.11
CA ALA A 160 5.32 3.31 -11.03
C ALA A 160 5.88 3.42 -12.47
N PRO A 161 5.87 2.34 -13.25
CA PRO A 161 6.21 2.41 -14.67
C PRO A 161 5.28 3.40 -15.39
N ARG A 162 5.87 4.18 -16.30
CA ARG A 162 5.12 5.08 -17.19
C ARG A 162 4.97 4.46 -18.57
#